data_AF-A0A2V5UN54-F1
#
_entry.id   AF-A0A2V5UN54-F1
#
_cell.length_a   1.000
_cell.length_b   1.000
_cell.length_c   1.000
_cell.angle_alpha   90.00
_cell.angle_beta   90.00
_cell.angle_gamma   90.00
#
_symmetry.space_group_name_H-M   'P 1'
#
loop_
_entity.id
_entity.type
_entity.pdbx_description
1 polymer ?
#
loop_
_entity_poly.entity_id
_entity_poly.type
_entity_poly.pdbx_seq_one_letter_code
_entity_poly.pdbx_strand_id
1 'polypeptide(L)' 'MAILRGLFWFVLFIVLTFCFVVLFEYGLADFANGARKEYARVKFFLEKQTEKIVKPKKNR' A
#
# COMPACT_ATOMS: atom_id res chain seq x y z
N MET A 1 17.51 -11.50 -16.62
CA MET A 1 17.18 -10.29 -17.42
C MET A 1 15.67 -10.04 -17.49
N ALA A 2 14.84 -11.02 -17.92
CA ALA A 2 13.39 -10.81 -18.06
C ALA A 2 12.62 -10.70 -16.73
N ILE A 3 13.01 -11.48 -15.70
CA ILE A 3 12.30 -11.51 -14.40
C ILE A 3 12.44 -10.19 -13.64
N LEU A 4 13.66 -9.63 -13.56
CA LEU A 4 13.91 -8.35 -12.88
C LEU A 4 13.13 -7.21 -13.54
N ARG A 5 13.03 -7.26 -14.88
CA ARG A 5 12.27 -6.29 -15.67
C ARG A 5 10.77 -6.46 -15.47
N GLY A 6 10.27 -7.69 -15.43
CA GLY A 6 8.88 -7.99 -15.08
C GLY A 6 8.51 -7.50 -13.68
N LEU A 7 9.36 -7.76 -12.68
CA LEU A 7 9.16 -7.31 -11.31
C LEU A 7 9.16 -5.77 -11.21
N PHE A 8 10.09 -5.11 -11.90
CA PHE A 8 10.12 -3.65 -11.98
C PHE A 8 8.82 -3.08 -12.55
N TRP A 9 8.36 -3.63 -13.67
CA TRP A 9 7.08 -3.22 -14.28
C TRP A 9 5.87 -3.53 -13.40
N PHE A 10 5.91 -4.63 -12.66
CA PHE A 10 4.84 -4.99 -11.73
C PHE A 10 4.75 -4.05 -10.53
N VAL A 11 5.90 -3.68 -9.95
CA VAL A 11 5.96 -2.66 -8.87
C VAL A 11 5.52 -1.31 -9.40
N LEU A 12 6.01 -0.91 -10.58
CA LEU A 12 5.61 0.35 -11.22
C LEU A 12 4.10 0.39 -11.47
N PHE A 13 3.53 -0.73 -11.93
CA PHE A 13 2.09 -0.88 -12.11
C PHE A 13 1.35 -0.66 -10.79
N ILE A 14 1.70 -1.36 -9.72
CA ILE A 14 1.05 -1.20 -8.41
C ILE A 14 1.11 0.26 -7.93
N VAL A 15 2.27 0.91 -8.05
CA VAL A 15 2.46 2.31 -7.63
C VAL A 15 1.57 3.24 -8.47
N LEU A 16 1.52 3.04 -9.79
CA LEU A 16 0.65 3.81 -10.69
C LEU A 16 -0.81 3.61 -10.32
N THR A 17 -1.28 2.37 -10.14
CA THR A 17 -2.67 2.08 -9.80
C THR A 17 -3.05 2.70 -8.46
N PHE A 18 -2.18 2.64 -7.46
CA PHE A 18 -2.37 3.31 -6.19
C PHE A 18 -2.47 4.83 -6.35
N CYS A 19 -1.57 5.42 -7.15
CA CYS A 19 -1.57 6.83 -7.49
C CYS A 19 -2.89 7.23 -8.16
N PHE A 20 -3.37 6.46 -9.13
CA PHE A 20 -4.68 6.70 -9.76
C PHE A 20 -5.84 6.63 -8.77
N VAL A 21 -5.91 5.59 -7.93
CA VAL A 21 -6.98 5.48 -6.92
C VAL A 21 -7.00 6.69 -5.99
N VAL A 22 -5.85 7.09 -5.47
CA VAL A 22 -5.75 8.28 -4.60
C VAL A 22 -6.09 9.56 -5.35
N LEU A 23 -5.68 9.69 -6.61
CA LEU A 23 -5.99 10.85 -7.46
C LEU A 23 -7.50 10.95 -7.77
N PHE A 24 -8.15 9.81 -8.00
CA PHE A 24 -9.60 9.75 -8.24
C PHE A 24 -10.41 10.01 -6.97
N GLU A 25 -9.93 9.56 -5.82
CA GLU A 25 -10.66 9.68 -4.55
C GLU A 25 -10.49 11.06 -3.88
N TYR A 26 -9.32 11.71 -4.04
CA TYR A 26 -9.01 12.99 -3.40
C TYR A 26 -8.82 14.16 -4.38
N GLY A 27 -8.63 13.90 -5.68
CA GLY A 27 -8.37 14.93 -6.69
C GLY A 27 -6.92 15.42 -6.72
N LEU A 28 -6.52 16.04 -7.84
CA LEU A 28 -5.17 16.59 -8.09
C LEU A 28 -4.73 17.62 -7.03
N ALA A 29 -5.68 18.39 -6.47
CA ALA A 29 -5.39 19.46 -5.51
C ALA A 29 -4.99 18.92 -4.12
N ASP A 30 -5.58 17.80 -3.69
CA ASP A 30 -5.37 17.21 -2.37
C ASP A 30 -4.63 15.87 -2.42
N PHE A 31 -4.08 15.50 -3.58
CA PHE A 31 -3.41 14.22 -3.82
C PHE A 31 -2.35 13.88 -2.76
N ALA A 32 -1.48 14.82 -2.42
CA ALA A 32 -0.41 14.59 -1.43
C ALA A 32 -0.97 14.38 -0.02
N ASN A 33 -2.07 15.04 0.32
CA ASN A 33 -2.71 14.95 1.62
C ASN A 33 -3.53 13.64 1.73
N GLY A 34 -4.24 13.27 0.66
CA GLY A 34 -4.94 12.00 0.49
C GLY A 34 -3.99 10.80 0.51
N ALA A 35 -2.88 10.87 -0.22
CA ALA A 35 -1.85 9.83 -0.26
C ALA A 35 -1.25 9.57 1.13
N ARG A 36 -0.95 10.62 1.90
CA ARG A 36 -0.47 10.48 3.30
C ARG A 36 -1.51 9.82 4.20
N LYS A 37 -2.78 10.20 4.06
CA LYS A 37 -3.87 9.68 4.89
C LYS A 37 -4.14 8.20 4.61
N GLU A 38 -4.15 7.81 3.34
CA GLU A 38 -4.25 6.41 2.93
C GLU A 38 -3.02 5.60 3.31
N TYR A 39 -1.82 6.15 3.10
CA TYR A 39 -0.59 5.48 3.50
C TYR A 39 -0.55 5.22 5.02
N ALA A 40 -1.00 6.18 5.84
CA ALA A 40 -1.11 5.99 7.27
C ALA A 40 -2.12 4.88 7.64
N ARG A 41 -3.25 4.79 6.92
CA ARG A 41 -4.22 3.69 7.11
C ARG A 41 -3.65 2.35 6.69
N VAL A 42 -3.05 2.25 5.51
CA VAL A 42 -2.43 1.01 5.01
C VAL A 42 -1.30 0.56 5.93
N LYS A 43 -0.46 1.49 6.42
CA LYS A 43 0.60 1.20 7.40
C LYS A 43 0.01 0.69 8.71
N PHE A 44 -1.05 1.30 9.23
CA PHE A 44 -1.73 0.82 10.44
C PHE A 44 -2.36 -0.56 10.25
N PHE A 45 -2.93 -0.83 9.07
CA PHE A 45 -3.46 -2.15 8.73
C PHE A 45 -2.35 -3.19 8.60
N LEU A 46 -1.21 -2.85 7.98
CA LEU A 46 -0.03 -3.71 7.90
C LEU A 46 0.56 -3.97 9.28
N GLU A 47 0.65 -2.97 10.15
CA GLU A 47 1.10 -3.14 11.54
C GLU A 47 0.13 -4.03 12.32
N LYS A 48 -1.19 -3.83 12.19
CA LYS A 48 -2.22 -4.71 12.77
C LYS A 48 -2.14 -6.14 12.25
N GLN A 49 -1.92 -6.34 10.94
CA GLN A 49 -1.77 -7.66 10.32
C GLN A 49 -0.48 -8.31 10.80
N THR A 50 0.63 -7.56 10.84
CA THR A 50 1.92 -8.03 11.33
C THR A 50 1.85 -8.39 12.81
N GLU A 51 1.15 -7.60 13.64
CA GLU A 51 0.89 -7.97 15.04
C GLU A 51 0.04 -9.24 15.16
N LYS A 52 -0.95 -9.45 14.28
CA LYS A 52 -1.75 -10.68 14.25
C LYS A 52 -0.94 -11.90 13.78
N ILE A 53 0.06 -11.69 12.92
CA ILE A 53 0.96 -12.75 12.42
C ILE A 53 2.06 -13.06 13.45
N VAL A 54 2.57 -12.05 14.16
CA VAL A 54 3.63 -12.15 15.19
C VAL A 54 3.09 -12.62 16.54
N LYS A 55 1.82 -12.37 16.86
CA LYS A 55 1.11 -13.04 17.96
C LYS A 55 0.26 -14.17 17.38
N PRO A 56 0.85 -15.33 17.00
CA PRO A 56 0.03 -16.52 16.92
C PRO A 56 -0.56 -16.69 18.31
N LYS A 57 -1.89 -16.76 18.35
CA LYS A 57 -2.72 -17.14 19.49
C LYS A 57 -2.08 -18.30 20.27
N LYS A 58 -1.22 -18.00 21.25
CA LYS A 58 -0.89 -18.93 22.34
C LYS A 58 -2.07 -18.87 23.31
N ASN A 59 -3.17 -19.47 22.88
CA ASN A 59 -4.30 -19.79 23.75
C ASN A 59 -4.74 -21.20 23.38
N ARG A 60 -3.97 -22.17 23.86
CA ARG A 60 -4.47 -23.43 24.42
C ARG A 60 -3.44 -23.98 25.38
#